data_AF-A0A7Y2JPU1-F1
#
_entry.id   AF-A0A7Y2JPU1-F1
#
_cell.length_a   1.000
_cell.length_b   1.000
_cell.length_c   1.000
_cell.angle_alpha   90.00
_cell.angle_beta   90.00
_cell.angle_gamma   90.00
#
_symmetry.space_group_name_H-M   'P 1'
#
loop_
_entity.id
_entity.type
_entity.pdbx_description
1 polymer ?
#
loop_
_entity_poly.entity_id
_entity_poly.type
_entity_poly.pdbx_seq_one_letter_code
_entity_poly.pdbx_strand_id
1 'polypeptide(L)'
;MSRVVLATLLLLGLTTVYPARVHAQLPPATPEQEAAGLRVAHIQIEPGALEMTRGDTARVRAVLHDRDGTVVPGAQALFFSPSRAVRGQGLVQNETIVLIGREPGEASVVVFVRVPSDSAKFQGIGGIKQMAAIPVSVKDWAVAKVEVEQPMYTPYVGSTFKLHARALTDRGTEHETAKVAWRSENPAIARITPGGVVTPGKPGTVTLIASTESGVSAQHAMTVVKNPTARLAISPMTLSTRTGDVVHLDVQALDAKDQAVKGLALAYSVFGIDSAGAMVYPDGAFVAENPGAYRVVASTGGRSAEAIVEATRRPPPTPARKVGQGTRTEVSTSDLWVFTGKDGRDYAYTGTHAQGGGQRMFVWDVTDPASIQLIDSVVVDARVVNDVKVNDDASWAILTREGASNRQNGVVVLDLADPAHPTVIAELTDQLTSGIHNVWIIGDMVYAVNDGTASMNILDLSDPANPKHAGHWEVRPGESSKTLHDVWSDGSYLY
;
A
#
# COMPACT_ATOMS: atom_id res chain seq x y z
N MET A 1 13.32 -26.60 0.11
CA MET A 1 11.86 -26.81 0.14
C MET A 1 11.51 -27.96 -0.80
N SER A 2 10.59 -28.87 -0.43
CA SER A 2 10.21 -29.97 -1.33
C SER A 2 9.42 -29.44 -2.52
N ARG A 3 9.49 -30.11 -3.67
CA ARG A 3 8.69 -29.78 -4.88
C ARG A 3 7.19 -29.66 -4.58
N VAL A 4 6.71 -30.36 -3.56
CA VAL A 4 5.31 -30.35 -3.12
C VAL A 4 4.96 -29.06 -2.36
N VAL A 5 5.86 -28.57 -1.49
CA VAL A 5 5.63 -27.32 -0.73
C VAL A 5 5.62 -26.09 -1.64
N LEU A 6 6.49 -26.07 -2.66
CA LEU A 6 6.51 -25.00 -3.66
C LEU A 6 5.23 -25.01 -4.53
N ALA A 7 4.75 -26.21 -4.91
CA ALA A 7 3.50 -26.37 -5.65
C ALA A 7 2.28 -25.91 -4.82
N THR A 8 2.22 -26.19 -3.52
CA THR A 8 1.10 -25.79 -2.65
C THR A 8 1.07 -24.27 -2.38
N LEU A 9 2.23 -23.63 -2.21
CA LEU A 9 2.32 -22.16 -2.04
C LEU A 9 2.00 -21.40 -3.34
N LEU A 10 2.41 -21.93 -4.50
CA LEU A 10 1.99 -21.40 -5.80
C LEU A 10 0.50 -21.64 -6.10
N LEU A 11 -0.07 -22.77 -5.65
CA LEU A 11 -1.50 -23.06 -5.79
C LEU A 11 -2.38 -22.09 -4.99
N LEU A 12 -1.96 -21.68 -3.78
CA LEU A 12 -2.67 -20.63 -3.04
C LEU A 12 -2.60 -19.28 -3.78
N GLY A 13 -1.45 -18.94 -4.37
CA GLY A 13 -1.33 -17.74 -5.22
C GLY A 13 -2.24 -17.77 -6.46
N LEU A 14 -2.46 -18.94 -7.05
CA LEU A 14 -3.40 -19.11 -8.17
C LEU A 14 -4.89 -19.04 -7.77
N THR A 15 -5.25 -19.28 -6.51
CA THR A 15 -6.64 -19.14 -6.05
C THR A 15 -6.92 -17.78 -5.40
N THR A 16 -5.91 -17.09 -4.87
CA THR A 16 -6.07 -15.76 -4.23
C THR A 16 -5.62 -14.57 -5.09
N VAL A 17 -4.92 -14.80 -6.21
CA VAL A 17 -4.35 -13.73 -7.06
C VAL A 17 -4.79 -13.83 -8.53
N TYR A 18 -5.96 -14.43 -8.80
CA TYR A 18 -6.63 -14.28 -10.08
C TYR A 18 -7.71 -13.18 -9.99
N PRO A 19 -7.42 -11.93 -10.39
CA PRO A 19 -8.45 -11.15 -11.06
C PRO A 19 -8.77 -11.82 -12.40
N ALA A 20 -10.02 -11.75 -12.85
CA ALA A 20 -10.49 -12.26 -14.14
C ALA A 20 -9.75 -11.74 -15.41
N ARG A 21 -8.68 -10.94 -15.25
CA ARG A 21 -7.95 -10.23 -16.30
C ARG A 21 -7.16 -11.11 -17.28
N VAL A 22 -6.76 -12.33 -16.92
CA VAL A 22 -6.06 -13.22 -17.88
C VAL A 22 -7.06 -14.03 -18.73
N HIS A 23 -8.27 -14.27 -18.24
CA HIS A 23 -9.30 -15.01 -18.97
C HIS A 23 -9.96 -14.22 -20.09
N ALA A 24 -9.90 -12.89 -20.03
CA ALA A 24 -10.60 -12.01 -20.96
C ALA A 24 -9.79 -11.59 -22.20
N GLN A 25 -8.57 -12.10 -22.41
CA GLN A 25 -7.71 -11.68 -23.54
C GLN A 25 -7.14 -12.83 -24.40
N LEU A 26 -7.56 -14.08 -24.19
CA LEU A 26 -7.03 -15.21 -24.96
C LEU A 26 -8.11 -15.80 -25.88
N PRO A 27 -7.85 -15.90 -27.20
CA PRO A 27 -8.78 -16.58 -28.09
C PRO A 27 -8.99 -18.03 -27.64
N PRO A 28 -10.19 -18.61 -27.87
CA PRO A 28 -10.41 -20.03 -27.67
C PRO A 28 -9.40 -20.83 -28.50
N ALA A 29 -8.85 -21.91 -27.93
CA ALA A 29 -7.94 -22.77 -28.67
C ALA A 29 -8.71 -23.49 -29.79
N THR A 30 -8.06 -23.76 -30.93
CA THR A 30 -8.68 -24.60 -31.95
C THR A 30 -8.69 -26.06 -31.51
N PRO A 31 -9.62 -26.91 -31.99
CA PRO A 31 -9.63 -28.34 -31.65
C PRO A 31 -8.29 -29.05 -31.87
N GLU A 32 -7.50 -28.63 -32.86
CA GLU A 32 -6.15 -29.14 -33.12
C GLU A 32 -5.16 -28.77 -32.01
N GLN A 33 -5.25 -27.54 -31.49
CA GLN A 33 -4.43 -27.06 -30.38
C GLN A 33 -4.78 -27.77 -29.06
N GLU A 34 -6.05 -28.07 -28.86
CA GLU A 34 -6.53 -28.85 -27.70
C GLU A 34 -6.01 -30.29 -27.76
N ALA A 35 -6.14 -30.93 -28.93
CA ALA A 35 -5.62 -32.27 -29.17
C ALA A 35 -4.09 -32.33 -29.02
N ALA A 36 -3.38 -31.29 -29.47
CA ALA A 36 -1.93 -31.17 -29.26
C ALA A 36 -1.59 -31.01 -27.77
N GLY A 37 -2.26 -30.12 -27.05
CA GLY A 37 -2.05 -29.90 -25.61
C GLY A 37 -2.24 -31.18 -24.78
N LEU A 38 -3.22 -32.02 -25.14
CA LEU A 38 -3.49 -33.31 -24.46
C LEU A 38 -2.33 -34.31 -24.55
N ARG A 39 -1.51 -34.25 -25.61
CA ARG A 39 -0.35 -35.14 -25.81
C ARG A 39 0.87 -34.74 -25.02
N VAL A 40 0.95 -33.49 -24.53
CA VAL A 40 2.12 -33.01 -23.80
C VAL A 40 2.25 -33.73 -22.45
N ALA A 41 3.43 -34.25 -22.19
CA ALA A 41 3.81 -34.94 -20.95
C ALA A 41 4.92 -34.22 -20.19
N HIS A 42 5.78 -33.44 -20.86
CA HIS A 42 6.88 -32.71 -20.23
C HIS A 42 7.07 -31.31 -20.84
N ILE A 43 7.54 -30.37 -20.02
CA ILE A 43 7.94 -29.01 -20.44
C ILE A 43 9.44 -28.89 -20.18
N GLN A 44 10.22 -28.68 -21.23
CA GLN A 44 11.64 -28.35 -21.14
C GLN A 44 11.81 -26.84 -21.23
N ILE A 45 12.47 -26.24 -20.23
CA ILE A 45 12.72 -24.79 -20.19
C ILE A 45 14.19 -24.47 -20.46
N GLU A 46 14.43 -23.49 -21.34
CA GLU A 46 15.75 -23.00 -21.71
C GLU A 46 15.83 -21.47 -21.69
N PRO A 47 16.64 -20.84 -20.82
CA PRO A 47 17.38 -21.46 -19.71
C PRO A 47 16.45 -21.85 -18.55
N GLY A 48 16.77 -22.93 -17.84
CA GLY A 48 15.95 -23.43 -16.73
C GLY A 48 15.92 -22.55 -15.47
N ALA A 49 16.75 -21.51 -15.42
CA ALA A 49 16.79 -20.47 -14.39
C ALA A 49 17.35 -19.18 -15.00
N LEU A 50 17.04 -18.03 -14.40
CA LEU A 50 17.57 -16.74 -14.83
C LEU A 50 18.12 -15.94 -13.66
N GLU A 51 19.29 -15.35 -13.87
CA GLU A 51 19.76 -14.20 -13.09
C GLU A 51 19.84 -13.01 -14.03
N MET A 52 19.27 -11.87 -13.64
CA MET A 52 19.28 -10.65 -14.44
C MET A 52 19.38 -9.42 -13.54
N THR A 53 19.78 -8.29 -14.11
CA THR A 53 19.76 -7.00 -13.41
C THR A 53 18.43 -6.30 -13.69
N ARG A 54 17.99 -5.44 -12.78
CA ARG A 54 16.86 -4.53 -13.00
C ARG A 54 17.00 -3.82 -14.36
N GLY A 55 15.94 -3.85 -15.16
CA GLY A 55 15.91 -3.28 -16.52
C GLY A 55 16.39 -4.23 -17.63
N ASP A 56 17.10 -5.31 -17.30
CA ASP A 56 17.53 -6.30 -18.29
C ASP A 56 16.35 -7.06 -18.89
N THR A 57 16.57 -7.59 -20.09
CA THR A 57 15.63 -8.49 -20.75
C THR A 57 16.27 -9.85 -21.01
N ALA A 58 15.53 -10.94 -20.77
CA ALA A 58 15.97 -12.29 -21.08
C ALA A 58 14.94 -13.03 -21.92
N ARG A 59 15.42 -13.88 -22.85
CA ARG A 59 14.55 -14.77 -23.63
C ARG A 59 14.50 -16.13 -22.95
N VAL A 60 13.29 -16.66 -22.77
CA VAL A 60 13.09 -18.02 -22.27
C VAL A 60 12.26 -18.80 -23.25
N ARG A 61 12.69 -20.02 -23.56
CA ARG A 61 11.98 -20.97 -24.40
C ARG A 61 11.39 -22.10 -23.57
N ALA A 62 10.14 -22.46 -23.83
CA ALA A 62 9.46 -23.64 -23.31
C ALA A 62 9.13 -24.59 -24.46
N VAL A 63 9.80 -25.74 -24.49
CA VAL A 63 9.59 -26.80 -25.49
C VAL A 63 8.67 -27.85 -24.90
N LEU A 64 7.63 -28.21 -25.64
CA LEU A 64 6.57 -29.12 -25.18
C LEU A 64 6.76 -30.50 -25.78
N HIS A 65 6.98 -31.51 -24.95
CA HIS A 65 7.27 -32.89 -25.38
C HIS A 65 6.17 -33.86 -24.97
N ASP A 66 5.93 -34.89 -25.78
CA ASP A 66 5.09 -36.03 -25.43
C ASP A 66 5.83 -37.04 -24.54
N ARG A 67 5.23 -38.22 -24.33
CA ARG A 67 5.80 -39.28 -23.47
C ARG A 67 7.06 -39.92 -24.05
N ASP A 68 7.22 -39.87 -25.37
CA ASP A 68 8.35 -40.45 -26.08
C ASP A 68 9.49 -39.44 -26.27
N GLY A 69 9.31 -38.21 -25.77
CA GLY A 69 10.28 -37.12 -25.85
C GLY A 69 10.22 -36.34 -27.17
N THR A 70 9.20 -36.56 -28.00
CA THR A 70 9.03 -35.84 -29.27
C THR A 70 8.34 -34.50 -29.04
N VAL A 71 8.79 -33.44 -29.73
CA VAL A 71 8.13 -32.12 -29.67
C VAL A 71 6.70 -32.25 -30.19
N VAL A 72 5.74 -31.60 -29.51
CA VAL A 72 4.32 -31.64 -29.87
C VAL A 72 3.93 -30.35 -30.61
N PRO A 73 3.85 -30.35 -31.96
CA PRO A 73 3.50 -29.14 -32.70
C PRO A 73 2.07 -28.71 -32.41
N GLY A 74 1.84 -27.39 -32.33
CA GLY A 74 0.53 -26.79 -32.10
C GLY A 74 0.08 -26.76 -30.63
N ALA A 75 0.82 -27.37 -29.71
CA ALA A 75 0.57 -27.22 -28.27
C ALA A 75 1.01 -25.81 -27.81
N GLN A 76 0.27 -25.24 -26.85
CA GLN A 76 0.50 -23.87 -26.37
C GLN A 76 0.98 -23.85 -24.92
N ALA A 77 1.97 -22.99 -24.65
CA ALA A 77 2.44 -22.66 -23.31
C ALA A 77 2.00 -21.24 -22.92
N LEU A 78 1.55 -21.08 -21.68
CA LEU A 78 1.26 -19.78 -21.08
C LEU A 78 2.25 -19.53 -19.95
N PHE A 79 2.92 -18.38 -20.03
CA PHE A 79 3.86 -17.91 -19.03
C PHE A 79 3.17 -16.90 -18.11
N PHE A 80 3.41 -17.05 -16.81
CA PHE A 80 2.81 -16.24 -15.78
C PHE A 80 3.81 -15.92 -14.68
N SER A 81 3.86 -14.67 -14.23
CA SER A 81 4.57 -14.26 -13.03
C SER A 81 3.59 -13.47 -12.14
N PRO A 82 3.39 -13.86 -10.88
CA PRO A 82 2.69 -13.03 -9.90
C PRO A 82 3.61 -11.97 -9.27
N SER A 83 4.93 -12.06 -9.49
CA SER A 83 5.92 -11.16 -8.88
C SER A 83 6.03 -9.84 -9.65
N ARG A 84 6.09 -8.73 -8.91
CA ARG A 84 6.42 -7.39 -9.46
C ARG A 84 7.86 -7.31 -10.00
N ALA A 85 8.75 -8.19 -9.52
CA ALA A 85 10.15 -8.23 -9.93
C ALA A 85 10.35 -8.54 -11.41
N VAL A 86 9.47 -9.34 -12.02
CA VAL A 86 9.62 -9.77 -13.42
C VAL A 86 8.33 -9.56 -14.19
N ARG A 87 8.42 -8.82 -15.29
CA ARG A 87 7.33 -8.65 -16.25
C ARG A 87 7.54 -9.59 -17.44
N GLY A 88 6.54 -10.42 -17.71
CA GLY A 88 6.54 -11.36 -18.83
C GLY A 88 5.32 -12.25 -18.80
N GLN A 89 4.15 -11.67 -19.08
CA GLN A 89 2.89 -12.39 -19.21
C GLN A 89 2.51 -12.44 -20.69
N GLY A 90 2.12 -13.61 -21.19
CA GLY A 90 1.70 -13.75 -22.58
C GLY A 90 1.50 -15.20 -23.01
N LEU A 91 0.55 -15.41 -23.93
CA LEU A 91 0.41 -16.67 -24.65
C LEU A 91 1.52 -16.77 -25.68
N VAL A 92 2.26 -17.87 -25.63
CA VAL A 92 3.39 -18.07 -26.52
C VAL A 92 3.07 -19.21 -27.47
N GLN A 93 2.79 -18.85 -28.72
CA GLN A 93 2.58 -19.82 -29.81
C GLN A 93 3.90 -20.37 -30.37
N ASN A 94 5.02 -19.64 -30.20
CA ASN A 94 6.32 -19.95 -30.78
C ASN A 94 7.38 -20.31 -29.74
N GLU A 95 6.96 -20.93 -28.64
CA GLU A 95 7.78 -21.43 -27.52
C GLU A 95 8.66 -20.40 -26.77
N THR A 96 8.88 -19.17 -27.25
CA THR A 96 9.75 -18.16 -26.59
C THR A 96 9.01 -16.95 -26.03
N ILE A 97 9.29 -16.56 -24.78
CA ILE A 97 8.88 -15.28 -24.16
C ILE A 97 10.09 -14.38 -23.88
N VAL A 98 9.87 -13.06 -23.91
CA VAL A 98 10.82 -12.07 -23.37
C VAL A 98 10.38 -11.66 -21.97
N LEU A 99 11.22 -11.91 -20.98
CA LEU A 99 11.06 -11.45 -19.60
C LEU A 99 11.85 -10.16 -19.39
N ILE A 100 11.32 -9.24 -18.57
CA ILE A 100 11.95 -7.97 -18.22
C ILE A 100 12.06 -7.88 -16.70
N GLY A 101 13.27 -7.68 -16.17
CA GLY A 101 13.48 -7.37 -14.75
C GLY A 101 13.00 -5.95 -14.43
N ARG A 102 12.16 -5.79 -13.42
CA ARG A 102 11.51 -4.50 -13.08
C ARG A 102 11.87 -4.01 -11.68
N GLU A 103 11.81 -4.92 -10.73
CA GLU A 103 12.16 -4.68 -9.33
C GLU A 103 13.13 -5.77 -8.89
N PRO A 104 14.11 -5.47 -8.03
CA PRO A 104 14.98 -6.46 -7.45
C PRO A 104 14.22 -7.47 -6.59
N GLY A 105 14.66 -8.73 -6.59
CA GLY A 105 14.09 -9.78 -5.78
C GLY A 105 14.02 -11.12 -6.49
N GLU A 106 13.57 -12.12 -5.75
CA GLU A 106 13.34 -13.46 -6.25
C GLU A 106 11.92 -13.57 -6.82
N ALA A 107 11.82 -14.17 -8.00
CA ALA A 107 10.57 -14.43 -8.70
C ALA A 107 10.54 -15.87 -9.21
N SER A 108 9.32 -16.34 -9.47
CA SER A 108 9.09 -17.60 -10.16
C SER A 108 8.14 -17.35 -11.32
N VAL A 109 8.62 -17.53 -12.54
CA VAL A 109 7.77 -17.54 -13.73
C VAL A 109 7.25 -18.94 -13.93
N VAL A 110 5.94 -19.10 -13.86
CA VAL A 110 5.23 -20.37 -14.06
C VAL A 110 4.91 -20.53 -15.53
N VAL A 111 5.14 -21.72 -16.05
CA VAL A 111 4.75 -22.13 -17.40
C VAL A 111 3.72 -23.23 -17.27
N PHE A 112 2.57 -23.08 -17.90
CA PHE A 112 1.57 -24.14 -17.95
C PHE A 112 1.12 -24.45 -19.37
N VAL A 113 0.82 -25.73 -19.60
CA VAL A 113 0.25 -26.24 -20.86
C VAL A 113 -1.25 -26.24 -20.73
N ARG A 114 -1.89 -25.50 -21.64
CA ARG A 114 -3.35 -25.33 -21.68
C ARG A 114 -3.99 -26.53 -22.37
N VAL A 115 -5.02 -27.10 -21.74
CA VAL A 115 -6.01 -27.99 -22.37
C VAL A 115 -7.38 -27.47 -21.95
N PRO A 116 -7.99 -26.55 -22.70
CA PRO A 116 -9.37 -26.16 -22.41
C PRO A 116 -10.26 -27.39 -22.59
N SER A 117 -11.16 -27.63 -21.64
CA SER A 117 -12.36 -28.43 -21.91
C SER A 117 -13.56 -27.57 -21.55
N ASP A 118 -14.41 -27.33 -22.54
CA ASP A 118 -15.72 -26.68 -22.51
C ASP A 118 -15.88 -25.39 -21.67
N SER A 119 -16.02 -24.28 -22.39
CA SER A 119 -16.65 -23.02 -21.95
C SER A 119 -16.09 -22.35 -20.68
N ALA A 120 -15.21 -21.37 -20.87
CA ALA A 120 -14.99 -20.20 -19.99
C ALA A 120 -14.71 -20.41 -18.49
N LYS A 121 -14.62 -21.64 -17.95
CA LYS A 121 -14.38 -21.90 -16.53
C LYS A 121 -12.91 -22.17 -16.27
N PHE A 122 -12.10 -21.12 -16.28
CA PHE A 122 -10.83 -21.15 -15.55
C PHE A 122 -11.09 -20.56 -14.16
N GLN A 123 -11.79 -21.33 -13.35
CA GLN A 123 -11.83 -21.15 -11.90
C GLN A 123 -11.09 -22.35 -11.30
N GLY A 124 -9.83 -22.15 -10.89
CA GLY A 124 -8.98 -23.19 -10.32
C GLY A 124 -8.15 -23.98 -11.34
N ILE A 125 -7.63 -25.15 -10.93
CA ILE A 125 -6.71 -26.05 -11.67
C ILE A 125 -7.33 -26.79 -12.88
N GLY A 126 -8.60 -26.52 -13.20
CA GLY A 126 -9.29 -27.12 -14.36
C GLY A 126 -8.68 -26.65 -15.68
N GLY A 127 -8.21 -27.59 -16.51
CA GLY A 127 -7.66 -27.31 -17.85
C GLY A 127 -6.14 -27.09 -17.92
N ILE A 128 -5.40 -27.38 -16.84
CA ILE A 128 -3.93 -27.42 -16.84
C ILE A 128 -3.47 -28.88 -17.02
N LYS A 129 -2.69 -29.15 -18.07
CA LYS A 129 -2.14 -30.49 -18.34
C LYS A 129 -0.79 -30.71 -17.68
N GLN A 130 0.08 -29.72 -17.75
CA GLN A 130 1.45 -29.77 -17.24
C GLN A 130 1.88 -28.39 -16.76
N MET A 131 2.78 -28.34 -15.79
CA MET A 131 3.31 -27.12 -15.23
C MET A 131 4.82 -27.23 -14.97
N ALA A 132 5.54 -26.13 -15.18
CA ALA A 132 6.93 -25.93 -14.83
C ALA A 132 7.12 -24.55 -14.18
N ALA A 133 8.20 -24.36 -13.44
CA ALA A 133 8.55 -23.09 -12.84
C ALA A 133 9.99 -22.72 -13.19
N ILE A 134 10.19 -21.43 -13.45
CA ILE A 134 11.46 -20.83 -13.82
C ILE A 134 11.84 -19.90 -12.67
N PRO A 135 12.83 -20.26 -11.83
CA PRO A 135 13.35 -19.34 -10.84
C PRO A 135 14.05 -18.19 -11.56
N VAL A 136 13.71 -16.96 -11.17
CA VAL A 136 14.32 -15.74 -11.69
C VAL A 136 14.77 -14.87 -10.53
N SER A 137 16.07 -14.59 -10.45
CA SER A 137 16.63 -13.62 -9.51
C SER A 137 16.90 -12.31 -10.25
N VAL A 138 16.29 -11.22 -9.79
CA VAL A 138 16.54 -9.88 -10.31
C VAL A 138 17.41 -9.14 -9.30
N LYS A 139 18.66 -8.85 -9.67
CA LYS A 139 19.57 -8.02 -8.88
C LYS A 139 19.27 -6.55 -9.16
N ASP A 140 19.46 -5.69 -8.16
CA ASP A 140 19.40 -4.25 -8.40
C ASP A 140 20.66 -3.77 -9.13
N TRP A 141 20.64 -2.51 -9.57
CA TRP A 141 21.84 -1.83 -10.07
C TRP A 141 22.89 -1.69 -8.97
N ALA A 142 24.15 -1.55 -9.38
CA ALA A 142 25.25 -1.41 -8.43
C ALA A 142 25.04 -0.17 -7.53
N VAL A 143 25.32 -0.33 -6.24
CA VAL A 143 25.40 0.82 -5.32
C VAL A 143 26.55 1.72 -5.77
N ALA A 144 26.26 3.00 -5.98
CA ALA A 144 27.26 4.02 -6.31
C ALA A 144 27.57 4.94 -5.13
N LYS A 145 26.59 5.22 -4.26
CA LYS A 145 26.74 6.18 -3.16
C LYS A 145 25.92 5.76 -1.95
N VAL A 146 26.40 6.12 -0.76
CA VAL A 146 25.59 6.13 0.48
C VAL A 146 25.33 7.58 0.86
N GLU A 147 24.08 7.91 1.18
CA GLU A 147 23.68 9.22 1.69
C GLU A 147 23.20 9.08 3.14
N VAL A 148 23.75 9.91 4.01
CA VAL A 148 23.36 9.98 5.42
C VAL A 148 22.38 11.13 5.62
N GLU A 149 21.25 10.85 6.24
CA GLU A 149 20.26 11.87 6.58
C GLU A 149 20.75 12.72 7.77
N GLN A 150 20.38 14.01 7.77
CA GLN A 150 20.72 14.88 8.88
C GLN A 150 19.91 14.49 10.13
N PRO A 151 20.55 14.39 11.31
CA PRO A 151 19.83 14.06 12.53
C PRO A 151 18.84 15.19 12.88
N MET A 152 17.60 14.81 13.20
CA MET A 152 16.60 15.75 13.75
C MET A 152 16.93 16.23 15.17
N TYR A 153 17.84 15.55 15.84
CA TYR A 153 18.16 15.77 17.26
C TYR A 153 19.60 16.26 17.44
N THR A 154 19.80 17.10 18.44
CA THR A 154 21.12 17.44 18.95
C THR A 154 21.68 16.24 19.75
N PRO A 155 22.89 15.75 19.47
CA PRO A 155 23.49 14.60 20.16
C PRO A 155 23.92 14.89 21.60
N TYR A 156 22.95 15.03 22.51
CA TYR A 156 23.23 15.20 23.93
C TYR A 156 23.67 13.89 24.58
N VAL A 157 24.65 13.96 25.50
CA VAL A 157 25.08 12.79 26.30
C VAL A 157 23.89 12.09 26.97
N GLY A 158 23.81 10.77 26.82
CA GLY A 158 22.76 9.92 27.41
C GLY A 158 21.43 9.93 26.65
N SER A 159 21.30 10.70 25.55
CA SER A 159 20.18 10.53 24.62
C SER A 159 20.34 9.24 23.80
N THR A 160 19.29 8.84 23.08
CA THR A 160 19.35 7.75 22.11
C THR A 160 18.41 8.07 20.96
N PHE A 161 18.91 7.95 19.73
CA PHE A 161 18.16 8.21 18.50
C PHE A 161 18.72 7.38 17.36
N LYS A 162 17.96 7.26 16.27
CA LYS A 162 18.37 6.50 15.08
C LYS A 162 18.88 7.46 14.01
N LEU A 163 20.00 7.11 13.39
CA LEU A 163 20.46 7.71 12.14
C LEU A 163 19.99 6.83 10.98
N HIS A 164 19.61 7.51 9.90
CA HIS A 164 19.16 6.90 8.67
C HIS A 164 20.17 7.17 7.57
N ALA A 165 20.36 6.18 6.71
CA ALA A 165 21.15 6.30 5.51
C ALA A 165 20.53 5.45 4.41
N ARG A 166 20.58 5.98 3.19
CA ARG A 166 20.09 5.30 1.98
C ARG A 166 21.23 5.02 1.03
N ALA A 167 21.16 3.88 0.35
CA ALA A 167 22.07 3.54 -0.72
C ALA A 167 21.46 3.98 -2.05
N LEU A 168 22.23 4.68 -2.88
CA LEU A 168 21.83 5.11 -4.21
C LEU A 168 22.56 4.26 -5.25
N THR A 169 21.83 3.90 -6.29
CA THR A 169 22.35 3.18 -7.46
C THR A 169 23.18 4.10 -8.35
N ASP A 170 23.95 3.51 -9.28
CA ASP A 170 24.65 4.23 -10.35
C ASP A 170 23.71 4.95 -11.34
N ARG A 171 22.39 4.75 -11.21
CA ARG A 171 21.34 5.44 -11.97
C ARG A 171 20.65 6.57 -11.18
N GLY A 172 21.11 6.85 -9.96
CA GLY A 172 20.57 7.93 -9.13
C GLY A 172 19.24 7.61 -8.44
N THR A 173 18.80 6.36 -8.45
CA THR A 173 17.63 5.89 -7.70
C THR A 173 18.06 5.29 -6.36
N GLU A 174 17.14 5.18 -5.40
CA GLU A 174 17.39 4.37 -4.20
C GLU A 174 17.54 2.89 -4.57
N HIS A 175 18.45 2.22 -3.87
CA HIS A 175 18.74 0.80 -4.05
C HIS A 175 17.87 -0.02 -3.09
N GLU A 176 17.10 -0.97 -3.62
CA GLU A 176 16.00 -1.62 -2.90
C GLU A 176 16.46 -2.63 -1.84
N THR A 177 17.58 -3.32 -2.09
CA THR A 177 18.03 -4.44 -1.23
C THR A 177 19.34 -4.21 -0.49
N ALA A 178 20.03 -3.10 -0.72
CA ALA A 178 21.34 -2.84 -0.13
C ALA A 178 21.21 -2.61 1.38
N LYS A 179 22.11 -3.21 2.16
CA LYS A 179 22.10 -3.10 3.62
C LYS A 179 23.19 -2.14 4.07
N VAL A 180 22.77 -1.03 4.68
CA VAL A 180 23.72 -0.08 5.28
C VAL A 180 23.99 -0.46 6.73
N ALA A 181 25.24 -0.81 7.03
CA ALA A 181 25.73 -1.05 8.38
C ALA A 181 26.56 0.13 8.90
N TRP A 182 26.45 0.40 10.19
CA TRP A 182 27.12 1.52 10.84
C TRP A 182 28.24 1.10 11.78
N ARG A 183 29.25 1.97 11.90
CA ARG A 183 30.27 1.92 12.96
C ARG A 183 30.70 3.33 13.40
N SER A 184 31.29 3.42 14.58
CA SER A 184 31.88 4.65 15.13
C SER A 184 33.40 4.52 15.16
N GLU A 185 34.12 5.56 14.74
CA GLU A 185 35.57 5.63 14.90
C GLU A 185 35.99 5.78 16.38
N ASN A 186 35.11 6.32 17.22
CA ASN A 186 35.37 6.44 18.65
C ASN A 186 34.11 6.14 19.49
N PRO A 187 33.88 4.86 19.84
CA PRO A 187 32.76 4.43 20.66
C PRO A 187 32.67 5.08 22.05
N ALA A 188 33.77 5.67 22.56
CA ALA A 188 33.74 6.39 23.83
C ALA A 188 33.06 7.76 23.74
N ILE A 189 33.09 8.41 22.56
CA ILE A 189 32.37 9.66 22.28
C ILE A 189 30.92 9.34 21.92
N ALA A 190 30.69 8.42 20.97
CA ALA A 190 29.36 7.91 20.68
C ALA A 190 29.42 6.46 20.17
N ARG A 191 28.56 5.61 20.72
CA ARG A 191 28.32 4.27 20.20
C ARG A 191 27.23 4.32 19.14
N ILE A 192 27.33 3.46 18.13
CA ILE A 192 26.27 3.25 17.14
C ILE A 192 26.14 1.74 16.90
N THR A 193 24.91 1.23 16.88
CA THR A 193 24.67 -0.17 16.47
C THR A 193 24.77 -0.30 14.96
N PRO A 194 25.00 -1.51 14.40
CA PRO A 194 25.00 -1.70 12.94
C PRO A 194 23.73 -1.20 12.26
N GLY A 195 22.58 -1.23 12.94
CA GLY A 195 21.30 -0.72 12.45
C GLY A 195 21.08 0.79 12.64
N GLY A 196 22.10 1.56 13.05
CA GLY A 196 22.05 3.02 13.10
C GLY A 196 21.56 3.63 14.41
N VAL A 197 21.40 2.85 15.50
CA VAL A 197 20.98 3.42 16.80
C VAL A 197 22.18 4.02 17.53
N VAL A 198 22.16 5.33 17.73
CA VAL A 198 23.23 6.12 18.34
C VAL A 198 22.99 6.32 19.83
N THR A 199 24.04 6.14 20.63
CA THR A 199 24.07 6.49 22.05
C THR A 199 25.29 7.40 22.31
N PRO A 200 25.09 8.73 22.43
CA PRO A 200 26.17 9.66 22.77
C PRO A 200 26.65 9.46 24.21
N GLY A 201 27.96 9.29 24.39
CA GLY A 201 28.59 8.93 25.66
C GLY A 201 29.39 10.06 26.31
N LYS A 202 30.24 10.75 25.54
CA LYS A 202 31.10 11.84 26.04
C LYS A 202 31.09 13.03 25.07
N PRO A 203 31.18 14.27 25.57
CA PRO A 203 31.32 15.44 24.70
C PRO A 203 32.56 15.34 23.81
N GLY A 204 32.43 15.74 22.55
CA GLY A 204 33.50 15.68 21.55
C GLY A 204 32.97 15.41 20.16
N THR A 205 33.85 15.45 19.16
CA THR A 205 33.50 15.14 17.76
C THR A 205 33.94 13.72 17.42
N VAL A 206 33.09 12.99 16.71
CA VAL A 206 33.36 11.63 16.22
C VAL A 206 32.83 11.45 14.81
N THR A 207 33.55 10.70 13.99
CA THR A 207 33.07 10.25 12.69
C THR A 207 32.31 8.94 12.84
N LEU A 208 31.08 8.91 12.33
CA LEU A 208 30.29 7.71 12.14
C LEU A 208 30.39 7.29 10.66
N ILE A 209 30.55 6.00 10.41
CA ILE A 209 30.73 5.47 9.06
C ILE A 209 29.59 4.53 8.75
N ALA A 210 28.83 4.88 7.71
CA ALA A 210 27.83 4.03 7.08
C ALA A 210 28.47 3.30 5.91
N SER A 211 28.30 1.99 5.79
CA SER A 211 28.88 1.18 4.71
C SER A 211 27.92 0.09 4.24
N THR A 212 27.85 -0.12 2.93
CA THR A 212 27.16 -1.26 2.33
C THR A 212 28.01 -2.52 2.36
N GLU A 213 27.38 -3.66 2.12
CA GLU A 213 28.03 -4.96 1.91
C GLU A 213 28.99 -4.97 0.71
N SER A 214 28.76 -4.08 -0.28
CA SER A 214 29.64 -3.90 -1.44
C SER A 214 30.86 -3.00 -1.16
N GLY A 215 30.98 -2.44 0.05
CA GLY A 215 32.10 -1.61 0.47
C GLY A 215 31.96 -0.12 0.17
N VAL A 216 30.85 0.31 -0.45
CA VAL A 216 30.55 1.74 -0.63
C VAL A 216 30.23 2.34 0.74
N SER A 217 30.81 3.50 1.06
CA SER A 217 30.65 4.09 2.38
C SER A 217 30.50 5.61 2.36
N ALA A 218 29.91 6.13 3.43
CA ALA A 218 29.79 7.54 3.71
C ALA A 218 30.22 7.82 5.16
N GLN A 219 30.83 8.98 5.36
CA GLN A 219 31.22 9.47 6.67
C GLN A 219 30.24 10.55 7.13
N HIS A 220 29.93 10.55 8.43
CA HIS A 220 29.10 11.54 9.08
C HIS A 220 29.82 12.04 10.34
N ALA A 221 30.29 13.30 10.30
CA ALA A 221 30.87 13.94 11.47
C ALA A 221 29.76 14.36 12.43
N MET A 222 29.84 13.91 13.68
CA MET A 222 28.87 14.19 14.73
C MET A 222 29.56 14.82 15.93
N THR A 223 28.99 15.93 16.43
CA THR A 223 29.44 16.58 17.67
C THR A 223 28.49 16.23 18.82
N VAL A 224 29.02 15.53 19.80
CA VAL A 224 28.34 15.21 21.05
C VAL A 224 28.51 16.35 22.04
N VAL A 225 27.41 16.78 22.65
CA VAL A 225 27.39 17.89 23.61
C VAL A 225 26.90 17.41 24.98
N LYS A 226 27.34 18.09 26.04
CA LYS A 226 26.88 17.80 27.41
C LYS A 226 25.36 18.04 27.48
N ASN A 227 24.63 17.11 28.09
CA ASN A 227 23.20 17.26 28.33
C ASN A 227 22.94 18.26 29.48
N PRO A 228 22.32 19.43 29.22
CA PRO A 228 22.05 20.42 30.26
C PRO A 228 20.76 20.14 31.04
N THR A 229 19.96 19.15 30.63
CA THR A 229 18.66 18.84 31.22
C THR A 229 18.83 18.57 32.72
N ALA A 230 18.10 19.28 33.56
CA ALA A 230 17.98 19.01 34.99
C ALA A 230 16.78 18.09 35.28
N ARG A 231 15.64 18.31 34.60
CA ARG A 231 14.41 17.54 34.79
C ARG A 231 13.59 17.43 33.50
N LEU A 232 12.68 16.45 33.46
CA LEU A 232 11.58 16.40 32.50
C LEU A 232 10.28 16.83 33.19
N ALA A 233 9.41 17.52 32.46
CA ALA A 233 8.04 17.80 32.84
C ALA A 233 7.09 17.22 31.80
N ILE A 234 5.99 16.60 32.24
CA ILE A 234 4.93 16.09 31.38
C ILE A 234 3.61 16.73 31.78
N SER A 235 2.83 17.19 30.79
CA SER A 235 1.55 17.86 31.02
C SER A 235 0.50 17.40 30.01
N PRO A 236 -0.72 17.08 30.46
CA PRO A 236 -1.14 16.95 31.86
C PRO A 236 -0.50 15.72 32.54
N MET A 237 -0.30 15.77 33.86
CA MET A 237 0.19 14.61 34.64
C MET A 237 -0.88 13.53 34.83
N THR A 238 -2.16 13.91 34.74
CA THR A 238 -3.32 13.02 34.80
C THR A 238 -4.36 13.43 33.80
N LEU A 239 -4.91 12.49 33.05
CA LEU A 239 -5.90 12.76 32.02
C LEU A 239 -6.95 11.64 31.96
N SER A 240 -8.21 12.00 31.76
CA SER A 240 -9.27 11.05 31.43
C SER A 240 -9.64 11.18 29.95
N THR A 241 -9.83 10.05 29.29
CA THR A 241 -10.18 9.97 27.86
C THR A 241 -11.16 8.82 27.61
N ARG A 242 -11.55 8.61 26.35
CA ARG A 242 -12.30 7.41 25.92
C ARG A 242 -11.42 6.54 25.01
N THR A 243 -11.76 5.26 24.93
CA THR A 243 -11.12 4.33 23.99
C THR A 243 -11.16 4.88 22.56
N GLY A 244 -10.01 4.95 21.88
CA GLY A 244 -9.85 5.46 20.52
C GLY A 244 -9.81 6.99 20.40
N ASP A 245 -9.99 7.77 21.45
CA ASP A 245 -9.66 9.21 21.41
C ASP A 245 -8.14 9.37 21.41
N VAL A 246 -7.61 10.21 20.52
CA VAL A 246 -6.18 10.58 20.52
C VAL A 246 -6.01 11.84 21.36
N VAL A 247 -5.18 11.72 22.39
CA VAL A 247 -4.85 12.83 23.30
C VAL A 247 -3.35 13.07 23.27
N HIS A 248 -2.91 14.29 23.58
CA HIS A 248 -1.50 14.65 23.52
C HIS A 248 -0.95 14.97 24.92
N LEU A 249 0.25 14.47 25.18
CA LEU A 249 1.04 14.77 26.38
C LEU A 249 2.22 15.64 25.97
N ASP A 250 2.26 16.88 26.46
CA ASP A 250 3.39 17.78 26.23
C ASP A 250 4.55 17.42 27.17
N VAL A 251 5.72 17.13 26.61
CA VAL A 251 6.92 16.80 27.37
C VAL A 251 8.02 17.82 27.11
N GLN A 252 8.45 18.48 28.19
CA GLN A 252 9.50 19.48 28.14
C GLN A 252 10.72 19.03 28.95
N ALA A 253 11.88 19.11 28.32
CA ALA A 253 13.16 19.01 29.01
C ALA A 253 13.60 20.39 29.48
N LEU A 254 13.91 20.51 30.77
CA LEU A 254 14.21 21.80 31.41
C LEU A 254 15.60 21.73 32.04
N ASP A 255 16.39 22.79 31.87
CA ASP A 255 17.70 22.95 32.50
C ASP A 255 17.58 23.38 33.98
N ALA A 256 18.71 23.61 34.64
CA ALA A 256 18.74 24.01 36.06
C ALA A 256 18.15 25.41 36.34
N LYS A 257 17.84 26.19 35.30
CA LYS A 257 17.20 27.51 35.37
C LYS A 257 15.75 27.45 34.87
N ASP A 258 15.18 26.25 34.75
CA ASP A 258 13.84 26.00 34.20
C ASP A 258 13.66 26.49 32.76
N GLN A 259 14.72 26.53 31.96
CA GLN A 259 14.67 26.88 30.54
C GLN A 259 14.56 25.63 29.66
N ALA A 260 13.75 25.70 28.61
CA ALA A 260 13.56 24.58 27.69
C ALA A 260 14.84 24.22 26.92
N VAL A 261 15.22 22.94 26.99
CA VAL A 261 16.32 22.35 26.22
C VAL A 261 15.77 21.88 24.88
N LYS A 262 16.23 22.50 23.78
CA LYS A 262 15.75 22.22 22.42
C LYS A 262 16.47 21.04 21.78
N GLY A 263 15.81 20.39 20.81
CA GLY A 263 16.44 19.37 19.96
C GLY A 263 16.80 18.07 20.67
N LEU A 264 16.17 17.78 21.81
CA LEU A 264 16.44 16.58 22.59
C LEU A 264 15.62 15.40 22.05
N ALA A 265 16.24 14.23 21.90
CA ALA A 265 15.53 12.99 21.63
C ALA A 265 14.87 12.47 22.93
N LEU A 266 13.56 12.21 22.86
CA LEU A 266 12.75 11.64 23.93
C LEU A 266 12.36 10.20 23.58
N ALA A 267 12.44 9.31 24.57
CA ALA A 267 11.91 7.96 24.47
C ALA A 267 10.60 7.87 25.23
N TYR A 268 9.53 7.44 24.55
CA TYR A 268 8.21 7.24 25.13
C TYR A 268 7.92 5.76 25.32
N SER A 269 7.20 5.46 26.39
CA SER A 269 6.70 4.12 26.68
C SER A 269 5.37 4.23 27.40
N VAL A 270 4.52 3.23 27.17
CA VAL A 270 3.22 3.12 27.84
C VAL A 270 3.14 1.75 28.51
N PHE A 271 2.66 1.75 29.74
CA PHE A 271 2.46 0.54 30.54
C PHE A 271 1.01 0.51 30.99
N GLY A 272 0.36 -0.63 30.79
CA GLY A 272 -0.90 -0.93 31.43
C GLY A 272 -0.77 -1.01 32.94
N ILE A 273 -1.63 -0.33 33.68
CA ILE A 273 -1.77 -0.54 35.13
C ILE A 273 -2.77 -1.66 35.39
N ASP A 274 -3.95 -1.59 34.76
CA ASP A 274 -5.04 -2.56 34.87
C ASP A 274 -5.47 -3.17 33.51
N SER A 275 -4.96 -2.63 32.39
CA SER A 275 -5.36 -3.00 31.03
C SER A 275 -4.21 -2.91 30.04
N ALA A 276 -4.28 -3.60 28.90
CA ALA A 276 -3.31 -3.53 27.81
C ALA A 276 -3.94 -2.92 26.56
N GLY A 277 -3.17 -2.74 25.47
CA GLY A 277 -3.69 -2.17 24.23
C GLY A 277 -3.78 -0.65 24.24
N ALA A 278 -2.66 0.01 24.53
CA ALA A 278 -2.50 1.44 24.33
C ALA A 278 -1.15 1.70 23.65
N MET A 279 -1.06 2.83 22.95
CA MET A 279 0.12 3.26 22.23
C MET A 279 0.42 4.73 22.55
N VAL A 280 1.71 5.05 22.66
CA VAL A 280 2.21 6.43 22.72
C VAL A 280 3.23 6.62 21.61
N TYR A 281 3.12 7.73 20.89
CA TYR A 281 3.96 8.06 19.74
C TYR A 281 5.07 9.06 20.12
N PRO A 282 6.12 9.23 19.29
CA PRO A 282 7.25 10.12 19.59
C PRO A 282 6.90 11.61 19.76
N ASP A 283 5.74 12.04 19.28
CA ASP A 283 5.19 13.39 19.44
C ASP A 283 4.35 13.56 20.71
N GLY A 284 4.23 12.52 21.54
CA GLY A 284 3.43 12.53 22.75
C GLY A 284 1.95 12.22 22.53
N ALA A 285 1.52 11.89 21.30
CA ALA A 285 0.17 11.41 21.04
C ALA A 285 -0.03 10.04 21.73
N PHE A 286 -1.14 9.88 22.43
CA PHE A 286 -1.54 8.69 23.14
C PHE A 286 -2.94 8.25 22.69
N VAL A 287 -3.12 6.94 22.49
CA VAL A 287 -4.41 6.32 22.22
C VAL A 287 -4.52 4.98 22.96
N ALA A 288 -5.70 4.70 23.52
CA ALA A 288 -6.02 3.43 24.17
C ALA A 288 -7.14 2.72 23.40
N GLU A 289 -6.93 1.46 23.05
CA GLU A 289 -7.93 0.61 22.41
C GLU A 289 -8.89 0.02 23.44
N ASN A 290 -8.38 -0.34 24.62
CA ASN A 290 -9.17 -0.89 25.71
C ASN A 290 -9.38 0.14 26.83
N PRO A 291 -10.48 0.03 27.60
CA PRO A 291 -10.64 0.82 28.80
C PRO A 291 -9.64 0.36 29.88
N GLY A 292 -9.20 1.30 30.72
CA GLY A 292 -8.25 1.08 31.81
C GLY A 292 -7.38 2.30 32.11
N ALA A 293 -6.59 2.20 33.16
CA ALA A 293 -5.52 3.11 33.53
C ALA A 293 -4.18 2.70 32.91
N TYR A 294 -3.50 3.68 32.34
CA TYR A 294 -2.21 3.54 31.68
C TYR A 294 -1.20 4.53 32.27
N ARG A 295 0.02 4.07 32.49
CA ARG A 295 1.16 4.93 32.84
C ARG A 295 2.00 5.20 31.60
N VAL A 296 2.07 6.46 31.20
CA VAL A 296 2.97 6.92 30.13
C VAL A 296 4.25 7.44 30.78
N VAL A 297 5.40 7.00 30.28
CA VAL A 297 6.73 7.42 30.73
C VAL A 297 7.49 8.00 29.55
N ALA A 298 7.91 9.25 29.68
CA ALA A 298 8.86 9.89 28.79
C ALA A 298 10.24 9.94 29.47
N SER A 299 11.32 9.63 28.74
CA SER A 299 12.66 9.54 29.31
C SER A 299 13.76 9.99 28.35
N THR A 300 14.86 10.48 28.93
CA THR A 300 16.07 10.88 28.20
C THR A 300 17.23 11.12 29.17
N GLY A 301 18.46 10.72 28.83
CA GLY A 301 19.64 11.04 29.64
C GLY A 301 19.53 10.66 31.12
N GLY A 302 18.81 9.59 31.45
CA GLY A 302 18.56 9.15 32.83
C GLY A 302 17.55 9.98 33.62
N ARG A 303 16.84 10.93 33.00
CA ARG A 303 15.66 11.59 33.56
C ARG A 303 14.40 10.96 33.00
N SER A 304 13.32 10.95 33.79
CA SER A 304 11.99 10.54 33.36
C SER A 304 10.93 11.50 33.90
N ALA A 305 9.79 11.53 33.22
CA ALA A 305 8.54 12.11 33.69
C ALA A 305 7.40 11.13 33.38
N GLU A 306 6.38 11.12 34.21
CA GLU A 306 5.30 10.14 34.14
C GLU A 306 3.92 10.82 34.16
N ALA A 307 3.00 10.32 33.37
CA ALA A 307 1.59 10.71 33.39
C ALA A 307 0.68 9.48 33.49
N ILE A 308 -0.48 9.64 34.11
CA ILE A 308 -1.52 8.62 34.18
C ILE A 308 -2.67 9.00 33.24
N VAL A 309 -3.05 8.08 32.35
CA VAL A 309 -4.19 8.25 31.46
C VAL A 309 -5.24 7.20 31.78
N GLU A 310 -6.45 7.63 32.13
CA GLU A 310 -7.60 6.76 32.38
C GLU A 310 -8.52 6.76 31.15
N ALA A 311 -8.56 5.65 30.43
CA ALA A 311 -9.43 5.46 29.29
C ALA A 311 -10.73 4.76 29.72
N THR A 312 -11.85 5.40 29.45
CA THR A 312 -13.18 4.81 29.65
C THR A 312 -13.73 4.24 28.34
N ARG A 313 -14.62 3.25 28.43
CA ARG A 313 -15.26 2.71 27.23
C ARG A 313 -16.13 3.80 26.58
N ARG A 314 -16.07 3.93 25.25
CA ARG A 314 -17.07 4.74 24.54
C ARG A 314 -18.49 4.22 24.83
N PRO A 315 -19.50 5.11 24.84
CA PRO A 315 -20.88 4.67 24.83
C PRO A 315 -21.12 3.66 23.71
N PRO A 316 -21.96 2.63 23.92
CA PRO A 316 -22.30 1.71 22.85
C PRO A 316 -22.87 2.52 21.66
N PRO A 317 -22.60 2.09 20.41
CA PRO A 317 -23.18 2.74 19.25
C PRO A 317 -24.70 2.72 19.37
N THR A 318 -25.34 3.75 18.80
CA THR A 318 -26.80 3.81 18.72
C THR A 318 -27.31 2.52 18.08
N PRO A 319 -28.25 1.79 18.71
CA PRO A 319 -28.79 0.57 18.13
C PRO A 319 -29.37 0.84 16.74
N ALA A 320 -28.80 0.19 15.73
CA ALA A 320 -29.34 0.25 14.38
C ALA A 320 -30.43 -0.82 14.22
N ARG A 321 -31.55 -0.45 13.60
CA ARG A 321 -32.60 -1.38 13.20
C ARG A 321 -32.48 -1.64 11.71
N LYS A 322 -32.39 -2.91 11.31
CA LYS A 322 -32.51 -3.28 9.89
C LYS A 322 -33.91 -2.91 9.38
N VAL A 323 -33.95 -2.04 8.38
CA VAL A 323 -35.20 -1.59 7.74
C VAL A 323 -35.49 -2.31 6.42
N GLY A 324 -34.46 -2.83 5.76
CA GLY A 324 -34.57 -3.74 4.61
C GLY A 324 -33.20 -4.18 4.10
N GLN A 325 -33.16 -4.68 2.87
CA GLN A 325 -31.95 -5.23 2.26
C GLN A 325 -32.05 -5.26 0.73
N GLY A 326 -31.15 -4.54 0.04
CA GLY A 326 -30.82 -4.80 -1.35
C GLY A 326 -29.77 -5.91 -1.44
N THR A 327 -29.87 -6.81 -2.41
CA THR A 327 -28.93 -7.94 -2.57
C THR A 327 -28.25 -7.89 -3.92
N ARG A 328 -26.92 -8.00 -3.93
CA ARG A 328 -26.09 -8.24 -5.12
C ARG A 328 -25.20 -9.44 -4.88
N THR A 329 -25.29 -10.47 -5.73
CA THR A 329 -24.54 -11.74 -5.54
C THR A 329 -23.47 -11.98 -6.59
N GLU A 330 -23.52 -11.24 -7.69
CA GLU A 330 -22.68 -11.47 -8.87
C GLU A 330 -21.32 -10.78 -8.78
N VAL A 331 -21.21 -9.74 -7.94
CA VAL A 331 -20.00 -8.94 -7.77
C VAL A 331 -19.93 -8.41 -6.36
N SER A 332 -18.73 -8.35 -5.79
CA SER A 332 -18.50 -7.65 -4.53
C SER A 332 -18.63 -6.15 -4.75
N THR A 333 -19.48 -5.49 -3.96
CA THR A 333 -19.60 -4.03 -3.98
C THR A 333 -18.53 -3.39 -3.10
N SER A 334 -18.22 -2.14 -3.38
CA SER A 334 -17.32 -1.28 -2.60
C SER A 334 -18.01 0.05 -2.36
N ASP A 335 -17.70 0.68 -1.23
CA ASP A 335 -18.35 1.91 -0.75
C ASP A 335 -19.89 1.87 -0.71
N LEU A 336 -20.48 2.84 -0.04
CA LEU A 336 -21.92 3.05 0.02
C LEU A 336 -22.19 4.53 0.29
N TRP A 337 -22.74 5.22 -0.70
CA TRP A 337 -23.14 6.61 -0.54
C TRP A 337 -24.65 6.76 -0.68
N VAL A 338 -25.33 7.12 0.41
CA VAL A 338 -26.79 7.31 0.45
C VAL A 338 -27.09 8.80 0.47
N PHE A 339 -28.00 9.26 -0.39
CA PHE A 339 -28.35 10.67 -0.54
C PHE A 339 -29.79 10.85 -1.04
N THR A 340 -30.37 12.02 -0.78
CA THR A 340 -31.65 12.43 -1.37
C THR A 340 -31.38 13.20 -2.66
N GLY A 341 -31.95 12.73 -3.78
CA GLY A 341 -31.86 13.39 -5.08
C GLY A 341 -32.65 14.68 -5.15
N LYS A 342 -32.39 15.51 -6.17
CA LYS A 342 -33.12 16.75 -6.42
C LYS A 342 -34.60 16.54 -6.75
N ASP A 343 -34.99 15.33 -7.11
CA ASP A 343 -36.36 14.89 -7.33
C ASP A 343 -37.08 14.47 -6.03
N GLY A 344 -36.39 14.51 -4.89
CA GLY A 344 -36.92 14.16 -3.57
C GLY A 344 -36.96 12.66 -3.25
N ARG A 345 -36.39 11.81 -4.12
CA ARG A 345 -36.22 10.37 -3.87
C ARG A 345 -34.89 10.09 -3.17
N ASP A 346 -34.80 8.97 -2.47
CA ASP A 346 -33.55 8.55 -1.85
C ASP A 346 -32.85 7.50 -2.70
N TYR A 347 -31.56 7.71 -2.94
CA TYR A 347 -30.71 6.85 -3.74
C TYR A 347 -29.53 6.37 -2.91
N ALA A 348 -29.00 5.21 -3.30
CA ALA A 348 -27.70 4.77 -2.85
C ALA A 348 -26.83 4.43 -4.07
N TYR A 349 -25.58 4.89 -4.07
CA TYR A 349 -24.58 4.48 -5.04
C TYR A 349 -23.55 3.58 -4.38
N THR A 350 -23.16 2.52 -5.09
CA THR A 350 -22.11 1.60 -4.65
C THR A 350 -21.15 1.32 -5.79
N GLY A 351 -19.86 1.40 -5.54
CA GLY A 351 -18.82 0.93 -6.45
C GLY A 351 -18.77 -0.60 -6.55
N THR A 352 -17.79 -1.10 -7.31
CA THR A 352 -17.54 -2.53 -7.46
C THR A 352 -16.08 -2.88 -7.28
N HIS A 353 -15.83 -3.98 -6.56
CA HIS A 353 -14.50 -4.54 -6.35
C HIS A 353 -14.13 -5.55 -7.45
N ALA A 354 -12.84 -5.88 -7.55
CA ALA A 354 -12.28 -6.71 -8.63
C ALA A 354 -12.89 -8.13 -8.70
N GLN A 355 -13.47 -8.61 -7.61
CA GLN A 355 -14.11 -9.91 -7.51
C GLN A 355 -15.53 -9.84 -8.10
N GLY A 356 -15.68 -10.27 -9.35
CA GLY A 356 -16.97 -10.31 -10.08
C GLY A 356 -17.10 -9.32 -11.25
N GLY A 357 -16.01 -8.66 -11.66
CA GLY A 357 -15.98 -7.81 -12.86
C GLY A 357 -16.17 -6.31 -12.56
N GLY A 358 -15.37 -5.78 -11.61
CA GLY A 358 -15.46 -4.43 -11.04
C GLY A 358 -15.24 -3.24 -11.99
N GLN A 359 -16.15 -3.06 -12.94
CA GLN A 359 -16.08 -2.02 -13.98
C GLN A 359 -17.25 -1.06 -13.91
N ARG A 360 -17.92 -0.95 -12.76
CA ARG A 360 -19.15 -0.16 -12.68
C ARG A 360 -19.46 0.37 -11.29
N MET A 361 -20.26 1.41 -11.26
CA MET A 361 -21.05 1.83 -10.11
C MET A 361 -22.47 1.30 -10.30
N PHE A 362 -23.14 0.91 -9.22
CA PHE A 362 -24.56 0.58 -9.19
C PHE A 362 -25.37 1.73 -8.61
N VAL A 363 -26.58 1.90 -9.13
CA VAL A 363 -27.55 2.89 -8.72
C VAL A 363 -28.75 2.16 -8.12
N TRP A 364 -29.01 2.45 -6.85
CA TRP A 364 -30.09 1.85 -6.09
C TRP A 364 -31.14 2.91 -5.75
N ASP A 365 -32.40 2.55 -5.91
CA ASP A 365 -33.51 3.26 -5.28
C ASP A 365 -33.70 2.71 -3.87
N VAL A 366 -33.58 3.59 -2.87
CA VAL A 366 -33.74 3.27 -1.45
C VAL A 366 -34.82 4.11 -0.79
N THR A 367 -35.66 4.79 -1.58
CA THR A 367 -36.76 5.65 -1.12
C THR A 367 -37.71 4.92 -0.18
N ASP A 368 -38.07 3.68 -0.55
CA ASP A 368 -38.71 2.74 0.38
C ASP A 368 -37.65 1.74 0.88
N PRO A 369 -37.17 1.87 2.12
CA PRO A 369 -36.18 0.96 2.65
C PRO A 369 -36.67 -0.49 2.77
N ALA A 370 -37.99 -0.73 2.77
CA ALA A 370 -38.55 -2.09 2.72
C ALA A 370 -38.52 -2.71 1.32
N SER A 371 -38.33 -1.89 0.28
CA SER A 371 -38.34 -2.29 -1.14
C SER A 371 -37.16 -1.65 -1.89
N ILE A 372 -35.94 -1.92 -1.45
CA ILE A 372 -34.71 -1.47 -2.11
C ILE A 372 -34.57 -2.13 -3.48
N GLN A 373 -34.32 -1.33 -4.52
CA GLN A 373 -34.21 -1.79 -5.90
C GLN A 373 -32.88 -1.37 -6.53
N LEU A 374 -32.22 -2.30 -7.23
CA LEU A 374 -31.14 -1.97 -8.15
C LEU A 374 -31.79 -1.51 -9.46
N ILE A 375 -31.62 -0.23 -9.80
CA ILE A 375 -32.35 0.40 -10.91
C ILE A 375 -31.45 0.74 -12.10
N ASP A 376 -30.15 0.95 -11.88
CA ASP A 376 -29.20 1.24 -12.96
C ASP A 376 -27.74 0.91 -12.60
N SER A 377 -26.83 1.10 -13.55
CA SER A 377 -25.38 1.05 -13.35
C SER A 377 -24.62 1.94 -14.35
N VAL A 378 -23.56 2.60 -13.88
CA VAL A 378 -22.62 3.33 -14.75
C VAL A 378 -21.39 2.48 -14.97
N VAL A 379 -21.11 2.13 -16.23
CA VAL A 379 -19.94 1.33 -16.61
C VAL A 379 -18.77 2.24 -16.95
N VAL A 380 -17.59 1.94 -16.41
CA VAL A 380 -16.33 2.67 -16.63
C VAL A 380 -15.19 1.69 -16.92
N ASP A 381 -14.14 2.15 -17.61
CA ASP A 381 -12.91 1.35 -17.73
C ASP A 381 -12.13 1.35 -16.41
N ALA A 382 -12.47 0.41 -15.54
CA ALA A 382 -11.77 0.14 -14.29
C ALA A 382 -11.78 -1.35 -13.97
N ARG A 383 -10.93 -1.78 -13.05
CA ARG A 383 -10.97 -3.09 -12.39
C ARG A 383 -11.67 -2.99 -11.03
N VAL A 384 -11.56 -1.83 -10.40
CA VAL A 384 -12.20 -1.49 -9.14
C VAL A 384 -12.70 -0.05 -9.23
N VAL A 385 -13.95 0.16 -8.81
CA VAL A 385 -14.50 1.48 -8.47
C VAL A 385 -14.56 1.51 -6.96
N ASN A 386 -13.52 2.00 -6.29
CA ASN A 386 -13.41 1.85 -4.83
C ASN A 386 -14.39 2.75 -4.09
N ASP A 387 -14.60 3.96 -4.60
CA ASP A 387 -15.27 5.01 -3.85
C ASP A 387 -16.17 5.83 -4.77
N VAL A 388 -17.30 6.26 -4.23
CA VAL A 388 -18.29 7.12 -4.88
C VAL A 388 -18.73 8.19 -3.87
N LYS A 389 -18.77 9.45 -4.29
CA LYS A 389 -19.25 10.54 -3.45
C LYS A 389 -20.17 11.44 -4.25
N VAL A 390 -21.25 11.90 -3.62
CA VAL A 390 -22.18 12.88 -4.17
C VAL A 390 -21.96 14.18 -3.42
N ASN A 391 -21.95 15.29 -4.15
CA ASN A 391 -21.76 16.61 -3.56
C ASN A 391 -23.00 17.05 -2.74
N ASP A 392 -22.85 18.10 -1.93
CA ASP A 392 -23.85 18.51 -0.93
C ASP A 392 -25.25 18.80 -1.49
N ASP A 393 -25.35 19.34 -2.72
CA ASP A 393 -26.63 19.67 -3.35
C ASP A 393 -27.16 18.56 -4.28
N ALA A 394 -26.49 17.41 -4.34
CA ALA A 394 -26.81 16.29 -5.23
C ALA A 394 -26.93 16.69 -6.71
N SER A 395 -26.08 17.60 -7.19
CA SER A 395 -25.99 17.96 -8.62
C SER A 395 -24.99 17.13 -9.39
N TRP A 396 -23.93 16.64 -8.75
CA TRP A 396 -22.91 15.82 -9.38
C TRP A 396 -22.36 14.78 -8.41
N ALA A 397 -21.83 13.70 -8.98
CA ALA A 397 -21.10 12.67 -8.25
C ALA A 397 -19.70 12.51 -8.81
N ILE A 398 -18.81 11.94 -8.00
CA ILE A 398 -17.50 11.51 -8.43
C ILE A 398 -17.31 10.05 -8.04
N LEU A 399 -16.70 9.28 -8.94
CA LEU A 399 -16.27 7.92 -8.65
C LEU A 399 -14.79 7.75 -8.98
N THR A 400 -14.15 6.84 -8.26
CA THR A 400 -12.74 6.53 -8.44
C THR A 400 -12.53 5.36 -9.38
N ARG A 401 -11.38 5.33 -10.07
CA ARG A 401 -10.98 4.19 -10.90
C ARG A 401 -9.63 3.65 -10.44
N GLU A 402 -9.56 2.32 -10.35
CA GLU A 402 -8.31 1.59 -10.23
C GLU A 402 -8.24 0.43 -11.20
N GLY A 403 -7.08 0.25 -11.81
CA GLY A 403 -6.87 -0.72 -12.87
C GLY A 403 -7.76 -0.43 -14.09
N ALA A 404 -7.69 0.75 -14.67
CA ALA A 404 -8.12 0.96 -16.06
C ALA A 404 -7.24 0.13 -17.02
N SER A 405 -7.80 -0.29 -18.15
CA SER A 405 -7.09 -1.11 -19.15
C SER A 405 -5.94 -0.36 -19.83
N ASN A 406 -6.11 0.95 -20.01
CA ASN A 406 -5.16 1.87 -20.62
C ASN A 406 -4.24 2.57 -19.59
N ARG A 407 -4.36 2.22 -18.29
CA ARG A 407 -3.68 2.86 -17.14
C ARG A 407 -4.05 4.33 -16.90
N GLN A 408 -5.15 4.79 -17.48
CA GLN A 408 -5.76 6.07 -17.16
C GLN A 408 -6.80 5.83 -16.07
N ASN A 409 -6.31 5.72 -14.84
CA ASN A 409 -7.13 5.48 -13.65
C ASN A 409 -7.93 6.74 -13.30
N GLY A 410 -7.39 7.63 -12.47
CA GLY A 410 -8.05 8.90 -12.16
C GLY A 410 -9.49 8.79 -11.64
N VAL A 411 -10.28 9.83 -11.91
CA VAL A 411 -11.65 9.99 -11.44
C VAL A 411 -12.60 10.23 -12.60
N VAL A 412 -13.87 9.90 -12.39
CA VAL A 412 -14.98 10.14 -13.33
C VAL A 412 -16.02 10.98 -12.62
N VAL A 413 -16.46 12.07 -13.25
CA VAL A 413 -17.49 12.98 -12.74
C VAL A 413 -18.79 12.68 -13.46
N LEU A 414 -19.88 12.58 -12.69
CA LEU A 414 -21.23 12.28 -13.16
C LEU A 414 -22.15 13.49 -12.95
N ASP A 415 -23.02 13.76 -13.92
CA ASP A 415 -24.18 14.65 -13.77
C ASP A 415 -25.35 13.89 -13.14
N LEU A 416 -26.00 14.53 -12.16
CA LEU A 416 -27.15 14.01 -11.42
C LEU A 416 -28.43 14.80 -11.70
N ALA A 417 -28.57 15.38 -12.90
CA ALA A 417 -29.86 15.93 -13.34
C ALA A 417 -30.99 14.88 -13.26
N ASP A 418 -30.66 13.60 -13.50
CA ASP A 418 -31.47 12.43 -13.17
C ASP A 418 -30.65 11.46 -12.29
N PRO A 419 -30.81 11.48 -10.96
CA PRO A 419 -30.05 10.61 -10.06
C PRO A 419 -30.37 9.13 -10.20
N ALA A 420 -31.49 8.75 -10.82
CA ALA A 420 -31.79 7.35 -11.16
C ALA A 420 -30.92 6.85 -12.32
N HIS A 421 -30.51 7.75 -13.20
CA HIS A 421 -29.78 7.47 -14.45
C HIS A 421 -28.62 8.46 -14.66
N PRO A 422 -27.61 8.47 -13.76
CA PRO A 422 -26.51 9.42 -13.83
C PRO A 422 -25.65 9.23 -15.09
N THR A 423 -25.15 10.34 -15.64
CA THR A 423 -24.36 10.33 -16.88
C THR A 423 -22.97 10.88 -16.69
N VAL A 424 -21.97 10.35 -17.41
CA VAL A 424 -20.58 10.84 -17.33
C VAL A 424 -20.45 12.20 -18.02
N ILE A 425 -19.93 13.19 -17.31
CA ILE A 425 -19.68 14.54 -17.84
C ILE A 425 -18.20 14.90 -17.98
N ALA A 426 -17.34 14.30 -17.17
CA ALA A 426 -15.90 14.55 -17.24
C ALA A 426 -15.09 13.37 -16.73
N GLU A 427 -13.83 13.31 -17.18
CA GLU A 427 -12.81 12.40 -16.65
C GLU A 427 -11.52 13.19 -16.41
N LEU A 428 -10.89 12.96 -15.26
CA LEU A 428 -9.56 13.50 -14.96
C LEU A 428 -8.61 12.34 -14.71
N THR A 429 -7.55 12.23 -15.52
CA THR A 429 -6.65 11.05 -15.50
C THR A 429 -5.17 11.41 -15.46
N ASP A 430 -4.83 12.65 -15.81
CA ASP A 430 -3.48 13.17 -15.73
C ASP A 430 -3.02 13.27 -14.28
N GLN A 431 -1.77 12.87 -14.01
CA GLN A 431 -1.18 12.84 -12.66
C GLN A 431 -1.85 11.87 -11.67
N LEU A 432 -2.86 11.08 -12.10
CA LEU A 432 -3.60 10.12 -11.28
C LEU A 432 -3.42 8.67 -11.78
N THR A 433 -2.20 8.32 -12.22
CA THR A 433 -1.95 7.06 -12.94
C THR A 433 -1.88 5.82 -12.05
N SER A 434 -1.57 5.97 -10.76
CA SER A 434 -1.47 4.83 -9.83
C SER A 434 -2.82 4.19 -9.51
N GLY A 435 -3.91 4.95 -9.60
CA GLY A 435 -5.21 4.57 -9.03
C GLY A 435 -5.65 5.59 -7.99
N ILE A 436 -6.96 5.82 -7.88
CA ILE A 436 -7.51 6.62 -6.78
C ILE A 436 -8.30 5.66 -5.90
N HIS A 437 -7.92 5.59 -4.63
CA HIS A 437 -8.52 4.68 -3.68
C HIS A 437 -9.78 5.27 -3.08
N ASN A 438 -9.67 6.49 -2.56
CA ASN A 438 -10.72 7.15 -1.81
C ASN A 438 -10.80 8.63 -2.22
N VAL A 439 -12.01 9.19 -2.18
CA VAL A 439 -12.26 10.61 -2.41
C VAL A 439 -13.13 11.19 -1.29
N TRP A 440 -12.92 12.46 -0.99
CA TRP A 440 -13.81 13.21 -0.11
C TRP A 440 -14.08 14.60 -0.68
N ILE A 441 -15.33 15.07 -0.55
CA ILE A 441 -15.78 16.36 -1.07
C ILE A 441 -15.90 17.35 0.08
N ILE A 442 -15.33 18.55 -0.08
CA ILE A 442 -15.56 19.70 0.81
C ILE A 442 -15.87 20.91 -0.06
N GLY A 443 -17.15 21.31 -0.10
CA GLY A 443 -17.63 22.29 -1.07
C GLY A 443 -17.33 21.82 -2.49
N ASP A 444 -16.61 22.63 -3.25
CA ASP A 444 -16.22 22.31 -4.63
C ASP A 444 -14.86 21.60 -4.74
N MET A 445 -14.21 21.30 -3.61
CA MET A 445 -12.90 20.66 -3.59
C MET A 445 -13.02 19.16 -3.37
N VAL A 446 -12.27 18.38 -4.16
CA VAL A 446 -12.14 16.92 -3.99
C VAL A 446 -10.74 16.57 -3.52
N TYR A 447 -10.66 15.82 -2.44
CA TYR A 447 -9.45 15.27 -1.87
C TYR A 447 -9.34 13.80 -2.30
N ALA A 448 -8.42 13.50 -3.20
CA ALA A 448 -8.29 12.20 -3.86
C ALA A 448 -7.02 11.46 -3.42
N VAL A 449 -7.20 10.40 -2.63
CA VAL A 449 -6.10 9.57 -2.11
C VAL A 449 -5.64 8.59 -3.20
N ASN A 450 -4.35 8.62 -3.50
CA ASN A 450 -3.77 7.80 -4.56
C ASN A 450 -3.39 6.41 -4.02
N ASP A 451 -3.93 5.37 -4.65
CA ASP A 451 -3.59 3.99 -4.30
C ASP A 451 -2.10 3.70 -4.55
N GLY A 452 -1.50 2.94 -3.63
CA GLY A 452 -0.10 2.56 -3.70
C GLY A 452 0.88 3.71 -3.50
N THR A 453 0.42 4.88 -3.05
CA THR A 453 1.29 6.01 -2.69
C THR A 453 0.86 6.62 -1.35
N ALA A 454 1.78 7.28 -0.65
CA ALA A 454 1.44 8.03 0.56
C ALA A 454 1.01 9.48 0.24
N SER A 455 0.23 9.66 -0.83
CA SER A 455 -0.06 10.97 -1.42
C SER A 455 -1.53 11.18 -1.79
N MET A 456 -1.93 12.44 -1.82
CA MET A 456 -3.29 12.91 -2.09
C MET A 456 -3.24 14.07 -3.08
N ASN A 457 -4.04 13.99 -4.13
CA ASN A 457 -4.28 15.11 -5.04
C ASN A 457 -5.52 15.88 -4.60
N ILE A 458 -5.48 17.21 -4.75
CA ILE A 458 -6.58 18.10 -4.42
C ILE A 458 -7.09 18.66 -5.74
N LEU A 459 -8.36 18.43 -6.05
CA LEU A 459 -9.01 18.80 -7.30
C LEU A 459 -10.06 19.88 -7.05
N ASP A 460 -10.16 20.83 -7.97
CA ASP A 460 -11.20 21.87 -8.02
C ASP A 460 -12.29 21.44 -9.01
N LEU A 461 -13.50 21.28 -8.49
CA LEU A 461 -14.73 20.92 -9.21
C LEU A 461 -15.77 22.06 -9.14
N SER A 462 -15.33 23.32 -9.02
CA SER A 462 -16.22 24.49 -9.16
C SER A 462 -16.92 24.54 -10.53
N ASP A 463 -16.32 23.90 -11.53
CA ASP A 463 -16.95 23.50 -12.78
C ASP A 463 -16.79 21.97 -12.97
N PRO A 464 -17.79 21.16 -12.59
CA PRO A 464 -17.72 19.69 -12.66
C PRO A 464 -17.51 19.13 -14.07
N ALA A 465 -17.85 19.89 -15.11
CA ALA A 465 -17.59 19.51 -16.50
C ALA A 465 -16.12 19.73 -16.90
N ASN A 466 -15.38 20.53 -16.14
CA ASN A 466 -13.98 20.88 -16.40
C ASN A 466 -13.13 20.82 -15.10
N PRO A 467 -13.00 19.63 -14.47
CA PRO A 467 -12.25 19.47 -13.23
C PRO A 467 -10.77 19.81 -13.41
N LYS A 468 -10.14 20.38 -12.38
CA LYS A 468 -8.74 20.83 -12.43
C LYS A 468 -7.95 20.40 -11.20
N HIS A 469 -6.64 20.28 -11.35
CA HIS A 469 -5.73 20.14 -10.20
C HIS A 469 -5.60 21.48 -9.47
N ALA A 470 -5.76 21.44 -8.15
CA ALA A 470 -5.64 22.60 -7.27
C ALA A 470 -4.49 22.48 -6.27
N GLY A 471 -4.07 21.26 -5.94
CA GLY A 471 -2.97 21.04 -5.01
C GLY A 471 -2.57 19.59 -4.85
N HIS A 472 -1.54 19.36 -4.04
CA HIS A 472 -1.01 18.05 -3.73
C HIS A 472 -0.50 18.03 -2.30
N TRP A 473 -0.70 16.91 -1.61
CA TRP A 473 -0.18 16.66 -0.28
C TRP A 473 0.39 15.23 -0.21
N GLU A 474 1.53 15.05 0.46
CA GLU A 474 2.12 13.74 0.67
C GLU A 474 2.70 13.62 2.08
N VAL A 475 2.71 12.39 2.59
CA VAL A 475 3.45 12.04 3.81
C VAL A 475 4.92 12.38 3.60
N ARG A 476 5.57 12.97 4.62
CA ARG A 476 6.96 13.42 4.53
C ARG A 476 7.89 12.28 4.08
N PRO A 477 8.83 12.57 3.15
CA PRO A 477 9.87 11.61 2.77
C PRO A 477 10.61 11.08 4.01
N GLY A 478 10.74 9.75 4.10
CA GLY A 478 11.39 9.07 5.23
C GLY A 478 10.45 8.48 6.29
N GLU A 479 9.16 8.86 6.28
CA GLU A 479 8.15 8.29 7.20
C GLU A 479 7.49 7.02 6.60
N SER A 480 8.29 6.06 6.15
CA SER A 480 7.83 4.86 5.39
C SER A 480 6.93 3.90 6.18
N SER A 481 6.74 4.11 7.48
CA SER A 481 5.78 3.37 8.30
C SER A 481 4.36 3.94 8.24
N LYS A 482 4.14 5.06 7.56
CA LYS A 482 2.83 5.71 7.42
C LYS A 482 2.30 5.53 5.99
N THR A 483 1.00 5.25 5.90
CA THR A 483 0.28 5.09 4.64
C THR A 483 -0.97 5.95 4.68
N LEU A 484 -1.34 6.55 3.56
CA LEU A 484 -2.65 7.17 3.39
C LEU A 484 -3.55 6.15 2.70
N HIS A 485 -4.75 5.93 3.25
CA HIS A 485 -5.68 4.94 2.73
C HIS A 485 -7.02 5.59 2.37
N ASP A 486 -7.66 6.18 3.38
CA ASP A 486 -8.92 6.91 3.23
C ASP A 486 -8.74 8.35 3.72
N VAL A 487 -9.67 9.21 3.30
CA VAL A 487 -9.77 10.57 3.77
C VAL A 487 -11.24 10.90 4.08
N TRP A 488 -11.48 11.60 5.18
CA TRP A 488 -12.79 12.19 5.46
C TRP A 488 -12.64 13.48 6.26
N SER A 489 -13.70 14.27 6.35
CA SER A 489 -13.68 15.52 7.12
C SER A 489 -14.70 15.54 8.24
N ASP A 490 -14.33 16.14 9.36
CA ASP A 490 -15.25 16.55 10.42
C ASP A 490 -14.90 17.98 10.87
N GLY A 491 -15.90 18.86 10.82
CA GLY A 491 -15.73 20.29 11.08
C GLY A 491 -14.64 20.92 10.22
N SER A 492 -13.59 21.43 10.86
CA SER A 492 -12.46 22.08 10.20
C SER A 492 -11.26 21.16 9.96
N TYR A 493 -11.40 19.86 10.18
CA TYR A 493 -10.31 18.89 10.11
C TYR A 493 -10.55 17.85 9.01
N LEU A 494 -9.45 17.48 8.35
CA LEU A 494 -9.36 16.36 7.44
C LEU A 494 -8.57 15.25 8.15
N TYR A 495 -9.11 14.03 8.13
CA TYR A 495 -8.59 12.86 8.85
C TYR A 495 -8.09 11.79 7.90
#